data_AF-A0A7S3AUU8-F1
#
_entry.id   AF-A0A7S3AUU8-F1
#
_cell.length_a   1.000
_cell.length_b   1.000
_cell.length_c   1.000
_cell.angle_alpha   90.00
_cell.angle_beta   90.00
_cell.angle_gamma   90.00
#
_symmetry.space_group_name_H-M   'P 1'
#
loop_
_entity.id
_entity.type
_entity.pdbx_description
1 polymer ?
#
loop_
_entity_poly.entity_id
_entity_poly.type
_entity_poly.pdbx_seq_one_letter_code
_entity_poly.pdbx_strand_id
1 'polypeptide(L)'
;NGKAVCILRASWLRKQKPAVSARSRLPRRGDRLPRKATISVPELRAIQARSRAKVALPVIAISHFWRTRENPDPDGETLGIIVEALNTHWNEFEENGVTDLGVLIDWCAIYQAPHNEEQQRVFGASLKTINLWYAHKGTTVWMVTQGRDRVKGLSYWDKGWPSFEYA
;
A
#
# COMPACT_ATOMS: atom_id res chain seq x y z
N ASN A 1 -1.01 18.53 -2.69
CA ASN A 1 0.41 18.37 -2.27
C ASN A 1 0.79 16.89 -2.21
N GLY A 2 1.44 16.35 -3.25
CA GLY A 2 1.88 14.94 -3.32
C GLY A 2 3.03 14.57 -2.37
N LYS A 3 3.31 15.37 -1.33
CA LYS A 3 4.27 15.09 -0.26
C LYS A 3 3.63 14.41 0.96
N ALA A 4 2.30 14.47 1.08
CA ALA A 4 1.58 13.95 2.24
C ALA A 4 1.75 12.42 2.36
N VAL A 5 1.50 11.68 1.28
CA VAL A 5 1.58 10.22 1.27
C VAL A 5 2.74 9.71 0.42
N CYS A 6 3.38 8.63 0.87
CA CYS A 6 4.25 7.80 0.03
C CYS A 6 3.42 6.81 -0.78
N ILE A 7 3.72 6.65 -2.07
CA ILE A 7 3.12 5.61 -2.90
C ILE A 7 4.24 4.70 -3.39
N LEU A 8 4.15 3.41 -3.09
CA LEU A 8 5.13 2.43 -3.55
C LEU A 8 4.89 2.11 -5.03
N ARG A 9 5.96 1.83 -5.75
CA ARG A 9 5.89 1.40 -7.16
C ARG A 9 5.66 -0.11 -7.22
N ALA A 10 4.61 -0.55 -7.90
CA ALA A 10 4.27 -1.96 -7.98
C ALA A 10 5.39 -2.80 -8.62
N SER A 11 6.00 -2.33 -9.71
CA SER A 11 7.11 -3.04 -10.37
C SER A 11 8.36 -3.21 -9.48
N TRP A 12 8.57 -2.32 -8.52
CA TRP A 12 9.61 -2.48 -7.50
C TRP A 12 9.14 -3.44 -6.40
N LEU A 13 7.90 -3.31 -5.93
CA LEU A 13 7.35 -4.14 -4.87
C LEU A 13 7.35 -5.63 -5.26
N ARG A 14 6.98 -5.95 -6.50
CA ARG A 14 7.00 -7.31 -7.06
C ARG A 14 8.36 -8.01 -7.02
N LYS A 15 9.45 -7.23 -6.97
CA LYS A 15 10.83 -7.76 -6.91
C LYS A 15 11.28 -8.04 -5.48
N GLN A 16 10.46 -7.67 -4.49
CA GLN A 16 10.74 -8.03 -3.10
C GLN A 16 10.45 -9.52 -2.94
N LYS A 17 11.35 -10.24 -2.28
CA LYS A 17 11.16 -11.65 -1.97
C LYS A 17 10.43 -11.79 -0.63
N PRO A 18 9.32 -12.55 -0.56
CA PRO A 18 8.76 -13.01 0.72
C PRO A 18 9.82 -13.81 1.50
N ALA A 19 9.78 -13.76 2.83
CA ALA A 19 10.98 -13.78 3.68
C ALA A 19 11.82 -15.07 3.75
N VAL A 20 13.15 -14.85 3.83
CA VAL A 20 14.12 -15.66 4.63
C VAL A 20 14.81 -14.77 5.70
N SER A 21 14.52 -13.46 5.76
CA SER A 21 15.11 -12.54 6.77
C SER A 21 14.27 -11.27 6.99
N ALA A 22 14.56 -10.52 8.08
CA ALA A 22 13.90 -9.27 8.49
C ALA A 22 13.91 -8.11 7.46
N ARG A 23 14.62 -8.27 6.32
CA ARG A 23 14.61 -7.31 5.19
C ARG A 23 13.47 -7.55 4.18
N SER A 24 12.66 -8.58 4.39
CA SER A 24 11.57 -8.99 3.49
C SER A 24 10.19 -8.63 4.06
N ARG A 25 10.01 -7.40 4.54
CA ARG A 25 8.75 -6.91 5.08
C ARG A 25 8.36 -5.56 4.48
N LEU A 26 7.11 -5.15 4.69
CA LEU A 26 6.66 -3.81 4.30
C LEU A 26 7.57 -2.70 4.88
N PRO A 27 8.08 -1.78 4.04
CA PRO A 27 8.91 -0.68 4.51
C PRO A 27 8.08 0.32 5.32
N ARG A 28 8.65 0.86 6.39
CA ARG A 28 8.01 1.95 7.15
C ARG A 28 8.20 3.26 6.41
N ARG A 29 7.22 4.16 6.48
CA ARG A 29 7.40 5.54 6.00
C ARG A 29 8.63 6.18 6.68
N GLY A 30 9.56 6.67 5.85
CA GLY A 30 10.81 7.28 6.31
C GLY A 30 12.03 6.36 6.17
N ASP A 31 11.83 5.07 5.91
CA ASP A 31 12.91 4.15 5.58
C ASP A 31 13.65 4.62 4.31
N ARG A 32 14.96 4.34 4.25
CA ARG A 32 15.79 4.69 3.10
C ARG A 32 15.49 3.75 1.94
N LEU A 33 14.63 4.19 1.05
CA LEU A 33 14.25 3.46 -0.17
C LEU A 33 15.00 3.99 -1.40
N PRO A 34 15.33 3.14 -2.39
CA PRO A 34 15.88 3.62 -3.65
C PRO A 34 14.83 4.46 -4.39
N ARG A 35 15.26 5.40 -5.25
CA ARG A 35 14.35 6.29 -6.00
C ARG A 35 13.27 5.53 -6.79
N LYS A 36 13.61 4.34 -7.30
CA LYS A 36 12.70 3.47 -8.06
C LYS A 36 11.64 2.75 -7.20
N ALA A 37 11.72 2.82 -5.87
CA ALA A 37 10.77 2.16 -4.98
C ALA A 37 9.44 2.91 -4.86
N THR A 38 9.44 4.21 -5.18
CA THR A 38 8.25 5.04 -5.12
C THR A 38 7.83 5.47 -6.52
N ILE A 39 6.57 5.85 -6.64
CA ILE A 39 6.01 6.42 -7.86
C ILE A 39 5.31 7.73 -7.52
N SER A 40 5.54 8.74 -8.35
CA SER A 40 5.00 10.08 -8.15
C SER A 40 3.62 10.25 -8.79
N VAL A 41 2.84 11.22 -8.31
CA VAL A 41 1.55 11.55 -8.91
C VAL A 41 1.65 11.94 -10.40
N PRO A 42 2.65 12.74 -10.85
CA PRO A 42 2.84 13.01 -12.28
C PRO A 42 3.09 11.75 -13.11
N GLU A 43 3.89 10.80 -12.62
CA GLU A 43 4.09 9.51 -13.30
C GLU A 43 2.78 8.72 -13.40
N LEU A 44 2.01 8.64 -12.31
CA LEU A 44 0.70 7.97 -12.31
C LEU A 44 -0.28 8.61 -13.30
N ARG A 45 -0.30 9.95 -13.42
CA ARG A 45 -1.11 10.65 -14.42
C ARG A 45 -0.69 10.33 -15.85
N ALA A 46 0.61 10.25 -16.10
CA ALA A 46 1.14 9.88 -17.41
C ALA A 46 0.78 8.45 -17.81
N ILE A 47 0.76 7.51 -16.85
CA ILE A 47 0.29 6.14 -17.05
C ILE A 47 -1.22 6.15 -17.32
N GLN A 48 -2.01 6.84 -16.49
CA GLN A 48 -3.46 6.93 -16.67
C GLN A 48 -3.86 7.50 -18.04
N ALA A 49 -3.14 8.50 -18.54
CA ALA A 49 -3.41 9.11 -19.83
C ALA A 49 -3.26 8.12 -21.01
N ARG A 50 -2.47 7.05 -20.83
CA ARG A 50 -2.25 5.99 -21.83
C ARG A 50 -3.10 4.75 -21.57
N SER A 51 -3.72 4.65 -20.40
CA SER A 51 -4.55 3.51 -20.02
C SER A 51 -5.87 3.46 -20.81
N ARG A 52 -6.31 2.24 -21.08
CA ARG A 52 -7.64 1.93 -21.61
C ARG A 52 -8.71 2.01 -20.50
N ALA A 53 -8.32 1.86 -19.24
CA ALA A 53 -9.23 1.96 -18.11
C ALA A 53 -9.66 3.43 -17.89
N LYS A 54 -10.93 3.74 -18.19
CA LYS A 54 -11.45 5.11 -18.12
C LYS A 54 -11.88 5.55 -16.72
N VAL A 55 -12.14 4.60 -15.83
CA VAL A 55 -12.65 4.85 -14.47
C VAL A 55 -11.61 4.50 -13.41
N ALA A 56 -10.98 3.33 -13.52
CA ALA A 56 -9.96 2.90 -12.58
C ALA A 56 -8.66 3.72 -12.76
N LEU A 57 -8.14 4.24 -11.66
CA LEU A 57 -6.84 4.88 -11.56
C LEU A 57 -5.74 3.80 -11.46
N PRO A 58 -4.49 4.10 -11.86
CA PRO A 58 -3.39 3.15 -11.77
C PRO A 58 -2.82 3.14 -10.34
N VAL A 59 -3.70 2.97 -9.36
CA VAL A 59 -3.37 2.92 -7.93
C VAL A 59 -4.24 1.86 -7.28
N ILE A 60 -3.60 1.00 -6.49
CA ILE A 60 -4.24 0.02 -5.62
C ILE A 60 -4.02 0.46 -4.17
N ALA A 61 -5.09 0.60 -3.41
CA ALA A 61 -5.01 0.77 -1.96
C ALA A 61 -5.09 -0.61 -1.28
N ILE A 62 -4.22 -0.84 -0.30
CA ILE A 62 -4.16 -2.10 0.43
C ILE A 62 -4.81 -1.93 1.79
N SER A 63 -5.83 -2.74 2.01
CA SER A 63 -6.46 -2.91 3.29
C SER A 63 -5.97 -4.16 3.95
N HIS A 64 -5.40 -3.98 5.13
CA HIS A 64 -4.70 -5.02 5.87
C HIS A 64 -4.85 -4.75 7.35
N PHE A 65 -4.52 -5.75 8.16
CA PHE A 65 -4.51 -5.63 9.61
C PHE A 65 -3.10 -5.65 10.16
N TRP A 66 -2.94 -5.03 11.32
CA TRP A 66 -1.70 -5.09 12.06
C TRP A 66 -1.53 -6.48 12.70
N ARG A 67 -0.46 -7.19 12.32
CA ARG A 67 -0.10 -8.51 12.86
C ARG A 67 0.54 -8.43 14.25
N THR A 68 1.32 -7.38 14.53
CA THR A 68 1.75 -7.02 15.89
C THR A 68 1.44 -5.55 16.16
N ARG A 69 1.67 -5.09 17.40
CA ARG A 69 1.47 -3.68 17.75
C ARG A 69 2.53 -2.78 17.12
N GLU A 70 3.73 -3.31 16.90
CA GLU A 70 4.91 -2.54 16.48
C GLU A 70 5.06 -2.51 14.96
N ASN A 71 4.59 -3.54 14.27
CA ASN A 71 4.73 -3.67 12.82
C ASN A 71 3.54 -4.46 12.25
N PRO A 72 2.86 -3.97 11.20
CA PRO A 72 1.77 -4.72 10.60
C PRO A 72 2.23 -5.96 9.83
N ASP A 73 3.51 -6.03 9.46
CA ASP A 73 4.10 -7.11 8.68
C ASP A 73 5.45 -7.55 9.27
N PRO A 74 5.50 -8.08 10.51
CA PRO A 74 6.76 -8.40 11.17
C PRO A 74 7.54 -9.50 10.43
N ASP A 75 6.82 -10.42 9.79
CA ASP A 75 7.35 -11.64 9.18
C ASP A 75 7.39 -11.60 7.64
N GLY A 76 6.87 -10.53 7.02
CA GLY A 76 6.80 -10.43 5.55
C GLY A 76 5.60 -11.13 4.90
N GLU A 77 4.66 -11.66 5.68
CA GLU A 77 3.49 -12.40 5.20
C GLU A 77 2.56 -11.50 4.38
N THR A 78 2.27 -10.28 4.86
CA THR A 78 1.43 -9.31 4.14
C THR A 78 2.10 -8.87 2.84
N LEU A 79 3.41 -8.59 2.88
CA LEU A 79 4.18 -8.29 1.67
C LEU A 79 4.11 -9.45 0.67
N GLY A 80 4.26 -10.69 1.14
CA GLY A 80 4.22 -11.88 0.30
C GLY A 80 2.91 -12.02 -0.47
N ILE A 81 1.78 -11.89 0.24
CA ILE A 81 0.43 -11.95 -0.34
C ILE A 81 0.24 -10.85 -1.40
N ILE A 82 0.68 -9.62 -1.13
CA ILE A 82 0.58 -8.51 -2.08
C ILE A 82 1.42 -8.78 -3.33
N VAL A 83 2.65 -9.28 -3.16
CA VAL A 83 3.55 -9.60 -4.28
C VAL A 83 2.97 -10.70 -5.15
N GLU A 84 2.42 -11.74 -4.54
CA GLU A 84 1.74 -12.82 -5.25
C GLU A 84 0.54 -12.30 -6.06
N ALA A 85 -0.35 -11.53 -5.43
CA ALA A 85 -1.50 -10.93 -6.10
C ALA A 85 -1.08 -10.01 -7.26
N LEU A 86 -0.06 -9.17 -7.06
CA LEU A 86 0.48 -8.31 -8.12
C LEU A 86 1.05 -9.11 -9.29
N ASN A 87 1.68 -10.26 -9.04
CA ASN A 87 2.21 -11.11 -10.10
C ASN A 87 1.10 -11.83 -10.87
N THR A 88 0.10 -12.35 -10.15
CA THR A 88 -1.05 -13.04 -10.74
C THR A 88 -1.85 -12.12 -11.67
N HIS A 89 -2.12 -10.88 -11.24
CA HIS A 89 -2.94 -9.94 -12.01
C HIS A 89 -2.13 -9.01 -12.93
N TRP A 90 -0.80 -9.19 -13.05
CA TRP A 90 0.03 -8.21 -13.76
C TRP A 90 -0.37 -8.05 -15.22
N ASN A 91 -0.67 -9.16 -15.90
CA ASN A 91 -1.03 -9.16 -17.32
C ASN A 91 -2.31 -8.34 -17.57
N GLU A 92 -3.28 -8.38 -16.65
CA GLU A 92 -4.52 -7.61 -16.77
C GLU A 92 -4.24 -6.09 -16.79
N PHE A 93 -3.25 -5.64 -16.02
CA PHE A 93 -2.81 -4.24 -16.03
C PHE A 93 -2.19 -3.87 -17.38
N GLU A 94 -1.28 -4.71 -17.88
CA GLU A 94 -0.58 -4.49 -19.15
C GLU A 94 -1.54 -4.48 -20.35
N GLU A 95 -2.51 -5.39 -20.39
CA GLU A 95 -3.57 -5.45 -21.41
C GLU A 95 -4.44 -4.18 -21.43
N ASN A 96 -4.59 -3.52 -20.28
CA ASN A 96 -5.25 -2.23 -20.12
C ASN A 96 -4.32 -1.04 -20.36
N GLY A 97 -3.10 -1.24 -20.85
CA GLY A 97 -2.12 -0.19 -21.11
C GLY A 97 -1.55 0.47 -19.85
N VAL A 98 -1.68 -0.18 -18.68
CA VAL A 98 -1.12 0.27 -17.41
C VAL A 98 0.28 -0.34 -17.26
N THR A 99 1.31 0.45 -17.55
CA THR A 99 2.70 0.00 -17.56
C THR A 99 3.34 -0.14 -16.18
N ASP A 100 2.77 0.51 -15.18
CA ASP A 100 3.10 0.37 -13.76
C ASP A 100 1.94 0.97 -12.95
N LEU A 101 1.93 0.77 -11.63
CA LEU A 101 0.91 1.36 -10.77
C LEU A 101 1.45 1.68 -9.38
N GLY A 102 0.69 2.52 -8.67
CA GLY A 102 0.95 2.86 -7.28
C GLY A 102 0.33 1.84 -6.33
N VAL A 103 1.07 1.41 -5.31
CA VAL A 103 0.54 0.62 -4.20
C VAL A 103 0.56 1.49 -2.95
N LEU A 104 -0.62 1.83 -2.45
CA LEU A 104 -0.81 2.62 -1.25
C LEU A 104 -1.07 1.69 -0.07
N ILE A 105 -0.20 1.77 0.94
CA ILE A 105 -0.32 1.03 2.19
C ILE A 105 -0.11 2.06 3.30
N ASP A 106 -1.05 2.20 4.23
CA ASP A 106 -1.03 3.22 5.28
C ASP A 106 0.31 3.29 6.06
N TRP A 107 0.86 2.14 6.45
CA TRP A 107 2.14 1.99 7.13
C TRP A 107 3.33 2.50 6.32
N CYS A 108 3.32 2.25 5.01
CA CYS A 108 4.35 2.70 4.07
C CYS A 108 4.15 4.18 3.70
N ALA A 109 2.91 4.65 3.73
CA ALA A 109 2.49 5.95 3.23
C ALA A 109 2.64 7.06 4.27
N ILE A 110 2.35 6.77 5.55
CA ILE A 110 2.20 7.74 6.63
C ILE A 110 3.27 7.54 7.71
N TYR A 111 3.83 8.64 8.22
CA TYR A 111 4.80 8.57 9.32
C TYR A 111 4.16 7.94 10.57
N GLN A 112 4.95 7.15 11.29
CA GLN A 112 4.51 6.43 12.48
C GLN A 112 5.23 7.03 13.69
N ALA A 113 4.59 7.03 14.85
CA ALA A 113 5.17 7.60 16.06
C ALA A 113 6.51 6.92 16.47
N PRO A 114 7.41 7.64 17.14
CA PRO A 114 7.37 9.08 17.43
C PRO A 114 7.64 9.94 16.19
N HIS A 115 7.14 11.18 16.17
CA HIS A 115 7.33 12.13 15.07
C HIS A 115 8.18 13.33 15.52
N ASN A 116 9.05 13.83 14.64
CA ASN A 116 9.56 15.20 14.77
C ASN A 116 8.52 16.24 14.28
N GLU A 117 8.79 17.53 14.45
CA GLU A 117 7.84 18.61 14.10
C GLU A 117 7.41 18.59 12.62
N GLU A 118 8.33 18.31 11.71
CA GLU A 118 8.01 18.21 10.28
C GLU A 118 7.12 16.99 9.99
N GLN A 119 7.50 15.83 10.52
CA GLN A 119 6.75 14.59 10.40
C GLN A 119 5.35 14.74 11.00
N GLN A 120 5.21 15.45 12.12
CA GLN A 120 3.92 15.69 12.77
C GLN A 120 2.99 16.53 11.87
N ARG A 121 3.51 17.56 11.21
CA ARG A 121 2.74 18.35 10.22
C ARG A 121 2.32 17.50 9.03
N VAL A 122 3.22 16.69 8.48
CA VAL A 122 2.93 15.79 7.36
C VAL A 122 1.93 14.71 7.76
N PHE A 123 2.07 14.13 8.94
CA PHE A 123 1.16 13.14 9.52
C PHE A 123 -0.27 13.69 9.60
N GLY A 124 -0.45 14.87 10.19
CA GLY A 124 -1.75 15.53 10.29
C GLY A 124 -2.39 15.82 8.91
N ALA A 125 -1.59 16.22 7.92
CA ALA A 125 -2.09 16.39 6.54
C ALA A 125 -2.47 15.05 5.88
N SER A 126 -1.73 13.99 6.16
CA SER A 126 -1.96 12.66 5.60
C SER A 126 -3.25 12.05 6.13
N LEU A 127 -3.50 12.14 7.45
CA LEU A 127 -4.73 11.62 8.06
C LEU A 127 -6.00 12.23 7.46
N LYS A 128 -5.97 13.51 7.07
CA LYS A 128 -7.12 14.17 6.44
C LYS A 128 -7.43 13.65 5.03
N THR A 129 -6.48 12.97 4.39
CA THR A 129 -6.58 12.60 2.98
C THR A 129 -6.49 11.10 2.73
N ILE A 130 -6.01 10.31 3.69
CA ILE A 130 -5.78 8.87 3.48
C ILE A 130 -7.09 8.13 3.18
N ASN A 131 -8.18 8.47 3.87
CA ASN A 131 -9.50 7.85 3.68
C ASN A 131 -10.06 8.11 2.28
N LEU A 132 -9.68 9.21 1.62
CA LEU A 132 -10.10 9.47 0.24
C LEU A 132 -9.55 8.43 -0.73
N TRP A 133 -8.38 7.85 -0.46
CA TRP A 133 -7.86 6.81 -1.34
C TRP A 133 -8.72 5.55 -1.31
N TYR A 134 -9.19 5.14 -0.13
CA TYR A 134 -10.06 3.98 0.03
C TYR A 134 -11.50 4.24 -0.46
N ALA A 135 -12.01 5.46 -0.30
CA ALA A 135 -13.39 5.80 -0.66
C ALA A 135 -13.58 6.32 -2.11
N HIS A 136 -12.51 6.65 -2.82
CA HIS A 136 -12.64 7.24 -4.16
C HIS A 136 -13.03 6.19 -5.20
N LYS A 137 -14.09 6.47 -5.99
CA LYS A 137 -14.68 5.56 -7.00
C LYS A 137 -13.72 4.98 -8.05
N GLY A 138 -12.59 5.65 -8.26
CA GLY A 138 -11.56 5.22 -9.22
C GLY A 138 -10.44 4.40 -8.59
N THR A 139 -10.37 4.29 -7.26
CA THR A 139 -9.34 3.49 -6.61
C THR A 139 -9.79 2.03 -6.56
N THR A 140 -8.88 1.11 -6.87
CA THR A 140 -9.09 -0.32 -6.60
C THR A 140 -8.57 -0.62 -5.20
N VAL A 141 -9.37 -1.29 -4.38
CA VAL A 141 -8.98 -1.67 -3.03
C VAL A 141 -8.78 -3.19 -2.98
N TRP A 142 -7.61 -3.62 -2.53
CA TRP A 142 -7.30 -5.02 -2.29
C TRP A 142 -7.26 -5.30 -0.79
N MET A 143 -8.00 -6.33 -0.37
CA MET A 143 -8.08 -6.75 1.01
C MET A 143 -7.16 -7.94 1.26
N VAL A 144 -6.18 -7.78 2.16
CA VAL A 144 -5.31 -8.87 2.61
C VAL A 144 -5.98 -9.55 3.80
N THR A 145 -6.87 -10.50 3.50
CA THR A 145 -7.71 -11.16 4.52
C THR A 145 -7.08 -12.39 5.16
N GLN A 146 -6.00 -12.91 4.58
CA GLN A 146 -5.32 -14.13 5.04
C GLN A 146 -4.44 -13.88 6.28
N GLY A 147 -4.51 -14.80 7.23
CA GLY A 147 -3.65 -14.85 8.41
C GLY A 147 -4.36 -14.41 9.70
N ARG A 148 -3.58 -14.31 10.77
CA ARG A 148 -4.03 -13.90 12.11
C ARG A 148 -2.99 -13.02 12.77
N ASP A 149 -3.42 -12.09 13.61
CA ASP A 149 -2.49 -11.31 14.42
C ASP A 149 -1.80 -12.20 15.47
N ARG A 150 -0.60 -11.79 15.88
CA ARG A 150 0.27 -12.57 16.78
C ARG A 150 0.00 -12.31 18.27
N VAL A 151 -0.88 -11.35 18.59
CA VAL A 151 -1.14 -10.91 19.96
C VAL A 151 -2.37 -11.58 20.54
N LYS A 152 -3.47 -11.56 19.77
CA LYS A 152 -4.80 -12.07 20.13
C LYS A 152 -5.27 -13.19 19.20
N GLY A 153 -4.55 -13.46 18.11
CA GLY A 153 -4.95 -14.50 17.15
C GLY A 153 -6.15 -14.10 16.30
N LEU A 154 -6.52 -12.82 16.24
CA LEU A 154 -7.70 -12.35 15.49
C LEU A 154 -7.40 -12.31 13.99
N SER A 155 -8.36 -12.71 13.17
CA SER A 155 -8.30 -12.62 11.71
C SER A 155 -8.64 -11.21 11.21
N TYR A 156 -8.61 -11.00 9.90
CA TYR A 156 -9.03 -9.75 9.27
C TYR A 156 -10.46 -9.35 9.67
N TRP A 157 -11.39 -10.31 9.65
CA TRP A 157 -12.82 -10.08 9.89
C TRP A 157 -13.16 -9.78 11.36
N ASP A 158 -12.28 -10.19 12.27
CA ASP A 158 -12.42 -9.94 13.69
C ASP A 158 -11.93 -8.53 14.09
N LYS A 159 -11.42 -7.76 13.12
CA LYS A 159 -10.82 -6.44 13.34
C LYS A 159 -11.65 -5.35 12.65
N GLY A 160 -11.95 -4.29 13.40
CA GLY A 160 -12.92 -3.27 12.96
C GLY A 160 -12.50 -2.43 11.77
N TRP A 161 -11.35 -1.75 11.82
CA TRP A 161 -10.97 -0.79 10.75
C TRP A 161 -10.92 -1.40 9.34
N PRO A 162 -10.33 -2.60 9.13
CA PRO A 162 -10.28 -3.20 7.79
C PRO A 162 -11.66 -3.66 7.27
N SER A 163 -12.58 -4.09 8.13
CA SER A 163 -13.88 -4.61 7.67
C SER A 163 -14.83 -3.54 7.11
N PHE A 164 -14.55 -2.25 7.32
CA PHE A 164 -15.40 -1.16 6.79
C PHE A 164 -15.45 -1.12 5.26
N GLU A 165 -14.43 -1.61 4.57
CA GLU A 165 -14.37 -1.59 3.11
C GLU A 165 -15.15 -2.74 2.45
N TYR A 166 -15.66 -3.67 3.24
CA TYR A 166 -16.48 -4.79 2.79
C TYR A 166 -17.99 -4.48 2.83
N ALA A 167 -18.39 -3.36 3.44
CA ALA A 167 -19.79 -2.99 3.64
C ALA A 167 -20.48 -2.42 2.38
#